data_AF-A0AAP0ZMJ0-F1
#
_entry.id   AF-A0AAP0ZMJ0-F1
#
_cell.length_a   1.000
_cell.length_b   1.000
_cell.length_c   1.000
_cell.angle_alpha   90.00
_cell.angle_beta   90.00
_cell.angle_gamma   90.00
#
_symmetry.space_group_name_H-M   'P 1'
#
loop_
_entity.id
_entity.type
_entity.pdbx_description
1 polymer ?
#
loop_
_entity_poly.entity_id
_entity_poly.type
_entity_poly.pdbx_seq_one_letter_code
_entity_poly.pdbx_strand_id
1 'polypeptide(L)'
;MLRRQAATRPHTLQVGDVLNTSWGYEQTNVEFFQVVAVTGAMATLREIAASYTEAGFMSGKKTPHVGRFTGEPIRRRVGVSNTVKIDSSRRATPWDGRPQHVSSYA
;
A
#
# COMPACT_ATOMS: atom_id res chain seq x y z
N MET A 1 17.53 -12.43 24.22
CA MET A 1 17.08 -12.17 22.83
C MET A 1 17.42 -10.73 22.47
N LEU A 2 18.46 -10.48 21.66
CA LEU A 2 18.78 -9.12 21.19
C LEU A 2 17.72 -8.67 20.20
N ARG A 3 16.87 -7.71 20.58
CA ARG A 3 16.19 -6.86 19.59
C ARG A 3 17.29 -6.06 18.90
N ARG A 4 17.61 -6.38 17.64
CA ARG A 4 18.39 -5.48 16.78
C ARG A 4 17.64 -4.16 16.72
N GLN A 5 18.07 -3.17 17.51
CA GLN A 5 17.76 -1.77 17.26
C GLN A 5 18.59 -1.35 16.05
N ALA A 6 18.13 -1.71 14.86
CA ALA A 6 18.54 -0.96 13.69
C ALA A 6 17.93 0.42 13.85
N ALA A 7 18.76 1.44 14.04
CA ALA A 7 18.35 2.83 13.89
C ALA A 7 17.71 2.94 12.49
N THR A 8 16.38 2.94 12.47
CA THR A 8 15.62 3.03 11.23
C THR A 8 15.90 4.44 10.74
N ARG A 9 16.58 4.58 9.60
CA ARG A 9 16.66 5.90 8.94
C ARG A 9 15.24 6.48 8.92
N PRO A 10 15.06 7.77 9.23
CA PRO A 10 13.74 8.37 9.17
C PRO A 10 13.16 8.10 7.77
N HIS A 11 11.95 7.55 7.74
CA HIS A 11 11.25 7.34 6.50
C HIS A 11 10.94 8.69 5.86
N THR A 12 10.70 8.70 4.56
CA THR A 12 10.45 9.95 3.82
C THR A 12 9.00 10.14 3.42
N LEU A 13 8.10 9.25 3.85
CA LEU A 13 6.66 9.38 3.57
C LEU A 13 6.09 10.72 4.01
N GLN A 14 5.25 11.31 3.16
CA GLN A 14 4.55 12.57 3.35
C GLN A 14 3.04 12.37 3.22
N VAL A 15 2.25 13.32 3.76
CA VAL A 15 0.81 13.35 3.53
C VAL A 15 0.55 13.53 2.03
N GLY A 16 -0.32 12.69 1.48
CA GLY A 16 -0.57 12.64 0.04
C GLY A 16 0.09 11.47 -0.68
N ASP A 17 1.17 10.90 -0.13
CA ASP A 17 1.84 9.74 -0.73
C ASP A 17 0.89 8.56 -0.83
N VAL A 18 1.02 7.81 -1.92
CA VAL A 18 0.26 6.57 -2.15
C VAL A 18 1.18 5.38 -1.97
N LEU A 19 0.66 4.37 -1.28
CA LEU A 19 1.26 3.06 -1.17
C LEU A 19 0.32 2.03 -1.80
N ASN A 20 0.86 0.95 -2.35
CA ASN A 20 0.08 -0.18 -2.82
C ASN A 20 0.57 -1.49 -2.20
N THR A 21 -0.34 -2.43 -2.04
CA THR A 21 -0.05 -3.83 -1.75
C THR A 21 0.11 -4.61 -3.05
N SER A 22 0.70 -5.79 -2.96
CA SER A 22 0.61 -6.83 -3.98
C SER A 22 0.69 -8.16 -3.25
N TRP A 23 -0.38 -8.93 -3.26
CA TRP A 23 -0.48 -10.18 -2.50
C TRP A 23 -1.43 -11.16 -3.17
N GLY A 24 -1.39 -12.39 -2.70
CA GLY A 24 -2.24 -13.48 -3.13
C GLY A 24 -1.39 -14.70 -3.43
N TYR A 25 -2.02 -15.86 -3.40
CA TYR A 25 -1.34 -17.14 -3.60
C TYR A 25 -1.43 -17.55 -5.07
N GLU A 26 -2.66 -17.63 -5.58
CA GLU A 26 -2.96 -18.01 -6.97
C GLU A 26 -3.38 -16.81 -7.85
N GLN A 27 -3.65 -15.67 -7.23
CA GLN A 27 -4.08 -14.43 -7.88
C GLN A 27 -3.24 -13.26 -7.37
N THR A 28 -3.20 -12.16 -8.12
CA THR A 28 -2.58 -10.91 -7.69
C THR A 28 -3.64 -9.89 -7.32
N ASN A 29 -3.78 -9.65 -6.01
CA ASN A 29 -4.61 -8.60 -5.44
C ASN A 29 -3.77 -7.37 -5.13
N VAL A 30 -4.29 -6.21 -5.52
CA VAL A 30 -3.73 -4.90 -5.23
C VAL A 30 -4.81 -4.02 -4.61
N GLU A 31 -4.47 -3.43 -3.48
CA GLU A 31 -5.17 -2.33 -2.82
C GLU A 31 -4.24 -1.12 -2.71
N PHE A 32 -4.82 0.07 -2.61
CA PHE A 32 -4.09 1.32 -2.52
C PHE A 32 -4.45 2.08 -1.25
N PHE A 33 -3.46 2.73 -0.67
CA PHE A 33 -3.57 3.48 0.56
C PHE A 33 -2.92 4.84 0.39
N GLN A 34 -3.59 5.90 0.84
CA GLN A 34 -3.04 7.24 0.88
C GLN A 34 -2.62 7.59 2.32
N VAL A 35 -1.44 8.19 2.46
CA VAL A 35 -0.97 8.76 3.73
C VAL A 35 -1.78 10.01 4.03
N VAL A 36 -2.45 10.02 5.18
CA VAL A 36 -3.28 11.15 5.65
C VAL A 36 -2.68 11.88 6.84
N ALA A 37 -1.73 11.26 7.54
CA ALA A 37 -0.93 11.91 8.59
C ALA A 37 0.41 11.21 8.77
N VAL A 38 1.41 11.96 9.21
CA VAL A 38 2.76 11.45 9.56
C VAL A 38 3.14 12.01 10.93
N THR A 39 3.69 11.16 11.81
CA THR A 39 4.13 11.55 13.14
C THR A 39 5.32 10.70 13.57
N GLY A 40 6.52 11.31 13.58
CA GLY A 40 7.75 10.60 13.89
C GLY A 40 8.00 9.43 12.93
N ALA A 41 8.00 8.20 13.46
CA ALA A 41 8.17 6.98 12.67
C ALA A 41 6.84 6.30 12.26
N MET A 42 5.71 6.97 12.48
CA MET A 42 4.37 6.45 12.22
C MET A 42 3.73 7.19 11.04
N ALA A 43 2.96 6.46 10.25
CA ALA A 43 2.06 7.01 9.25
C ALA A 43 0.62 6.53 9.54
N THR A 44 -0.35 7.40 9.30
CA THR A 44 -1.76 7.05 9.22
C THR A 44 -2.13 6.92 7.75
N LEU A 45 -2.60 5.75 7.36
CA LEU A 45 -3.01 5.40 6.01
C LEU A 45 -4.53 5.27 5.95
N ARG A 46 -5.13 5.61 4.83
CA ARG A 46 -6.52 5.28 4.51
C ARG A 46 -6.58 4.59 3.15
N GLU A 47 -7.36 3.53 3.07
CA GLU A 47 -7.62 2.87 1.79
C GLU A 47 -8.35 3.83 0.84
N ILE A 48 -7.95 3.81 -0.44
CA ILE A 48 -8.55 4.61 -1.50
C ILE A 48 -9.09 3.72 -2.61
N ALA A 49 -10.16 4.18 -3.26
CA ALA A 49 -10.73 3.50 -4.41
C ALA A 49 -9.71 3.40 -5.55
N ALA A 50 -9.91 2.42 -6.43
CA ALA A 50 -9.12 2.26 -7.66
C ALA A 50 -10.03 1.89 -8.84
N SER A 51 -9.70 2.39 -10.02
CA SER A 51 -10.32 1.95 -11.27
C SER A 51 -9.68 0.66 -11.74
N TYR A 52 -10.46 -0.26 -12.28
CA TYR A 52 -9.99 -1.47 -12.93
C TYR A 52 -10.10 -1.33 -14.45
N THR A 53 -9.03 -1.69 -15.16
CA THR A 53 -9.01 -1.81 -16.62
C THR A 53 -8.66 -3.24 -16.98
N GLU A 54 -9.58 -3.91 -17.66
CA GLU A 54 -9.38 -5.28 -18.12
C GLU A 54 -8.28 -5.33 -19.20
N ALA A 55 -7.41 -6.33 -19.11
CA ALA A 55 -6.34 -6.60 -20.09
C ALA A 55 -6.52 -7.94 -20.81
N GLY A 56 -7.62 -8.66 -20.54
CA GLY A 56 -7.93 -10.00 -21.04
C GLY A 56 -7.34 -11.11 -20.17
N PHE A 57 -7.75 -12.36 -20.42
CA PHE A 57 -7.28 -13.57 -19.71
C PHE A 57 -7.41 -13.48 -18.18
N MET A 58 -8.53 -12.97 -17.68
CA MET A 58 -8.76 -12.77 -16.25
C MET A 58 -7.65 -11.94 -15.58
N SER A 59 -7.14 -10.95 -16.29
CA SER A 59 -6.14 -10.02 -15.79
C SER A 59 -6.51 -8.59 -16.12
N GLY A 60 -5.92 -7.67 -15.39
CA GLY A 60 -6.16 -6.26 -15.60
C GLY A 60 -5.13 -5.40 -14.89
N LYS A 61 -5.42 -4.11 -14.87
CA LYS A 61 -4.63 -3.10 -14.18
C LYS A 61 -5.52 -2.29 -13.26
N LYS A 62 -5.04 -1.99 -12.06
CA LYS A 62 -5.68 -1.05 -11.15
C LYS A 62 -4.91 0.26 -11.05
N THR A 63 -5.64 1.37 -11.01
CA THR A 63 -5.08 2.72 -10.84
C THR A 63 -5.76 3.41 -9.66
N PRO A 64 -5.02 3.97 -8.69
CA PRO A 64 -5.60 4.59 -7.51
C PRO A 64 -6.31 5.91 -7.81
N HIS A 65 -7.34 6.22 -7.02
CA HIS A 65 -8.02 7.51 -6.99
C HIS A 65 -7.66 8.26 -5.70
N VAL A 66 -6.62 9.08 -5.76
CA VAL A 66 -6.17 9.92 -4.64
C VAL A 66 -7.33 10.77 -4.11
N GLY A 67 -7.51 10.79 -2.80
CA GLY A 67 -8.58 11.50 -2.10
C GLY A 67 -9.91 10.76 -2.02
N ARG A 68 -10.12 9.67 -2.78
CA ARG A 68 -11.37 8.89 -2.75
C ARG A 68 -11.28 7.77 -1.71
N PHE A 69 -11.39 8.13 -0.44
CA PHE A 69 -11.26 7.20 0.68
C PHE A 69 -12.44 6.23 0.78
N THR A 70 -12.14 4.95 1.02
CA THR A 70 -13.14 3.87 1.11
C THR A 70 -13.14 3.14 2.45
N GLY A 71 -12.16 3.43 3.32
CA GLY A 71 -12.01 2.75 4.61
C GLY A 71 -11.59 3.68 5.75
N GLU A 72 -11.61 3.09 6.95
CA GLU A 72 -11.15 3.72 8.18
C GLU A 72 -9.63 3.91 8.21
N PRO A 73 -9.13 4.93 8.92
CA PRO A 73 -7.69 5.16 9.04
C PRO A 73 -7.01 4.08 9.87
N ILE A 74 -5.87 3.60 9.36
CA ILE A 74 -4.98 2.69 10.09
C ILE A 74 -3.66 3.39 10.39
N ARG A 75 -3.28 3.43 11.67
CA ARG A 75 -1.97 3.93 12.08
C ARG A 75 -0.97 2.79 12.14
N ARG A 76 0.18 2.94 11.48
CA ARG A 76 1.23 1.92 11.39
C ARG A 76 2.62 2.54 11.47
N ARG A 77 3.57 1.75 11.96
CA ARG A 77 4.99 2.12 11.92
C ARG A 77 5.52 1.92 10.51
N VAL A 78 6.27 2.89 10.02
CA VAL A 78 6.94 2.80 8.73
C VAL A 78 8.26 2.06 8.90
N GLY A 79 8.46 1.04 8.09
CA GLY A 79 9.66 0.22 8.05
C GLY A 79 10.73 0.77 7.11
N VAL A 80 11.75 -0.05 6.87
CA VAL A 80 12.79 0.22 5.89
C VAL A 80 12.16 0.39 4.50
N SER A 81 12.74 1.26 3.67
CA SER A 81 12.28 1.55 2.31
C SER A 81 10.81 2.00 2.24
N ASN A 82 10.35 2.74 3.25
CA ASN A 82 8.98 3.25 3.36
C ASN A 82 7.90 2.16 3.32
N THR A 83 8.24 0.91 3.67
CA THR A 83 7.28 -0.20 3.69
C THR A 83 6.37 -0.14 4.92
N VAL A 84 5.10 -0.49 4.76
CA VAL A 84 4.12 -0.49 5.86
C VAL A 84 3.41 -1.84 5.93
N LYS A 85 3.42 -2.47 7.12
CA LYS A 85 2.66 -3.70 7.35
C LYS A 85 1.19 -3.34 7.60
N ILE A 86 0.28 -3.81 6.74
CA ILE A 86 -1.17 -3.58 6.86
C ILE A 86 -1.75 -4.57 7.88
N ASP A 87 -1.50 -5.86 7.66
CA ASP A 87 -1.86 -7.00 8.51
C ASP A 87 -0.85 -8.15 8.36
N SER A 88 -1.20 -9.38 8.77
CA SER A 88 -0.33 -10.57 8.67
C SER A 88 0.05 -10.95 7.25
N SER A 89 -0.77 -10.62 6.27
CA SER A 89 -0.66 -11.12 4.89
C SER A 89 -0.28 -10.02 3.90
N ARG A 90 -0.55 -8.75 4.25
CA ARG A 90 -0.39 -7.61 3.35
C ARG A 90 0.68 -6.64 3.83
N ARG A 91 1.61 -6.31 2.93
CA ARG A 91 2.59 -5.25 3.09
C ARG A 91 2.43 -4.26 1.94
N ALA A 92 2.35 -2.99 2.29
CA ALA A 92 2.27 -1.90 1.33
C ALA A 92 3.65 -1.27 1.11
N THR A 93 3.94 -0.87 -0.12
CA THR A 93 5.17 -0.17 -0.54
C THR A 93 4.79 1.10 -1.28
N PRO A 94 5.67 2.11 -1.37
CA PRO A 94 5.41 3.31 -2.16
C PRO A 94 4.98 2.96 -3.58
N TRP A 95 3.88 3.56 -4.02
CA TRP A 95 3.39 3.40 -5.38
C TRP A 95 4.30 4.15 -6.37
N ASP A 96 4.58 3.53 -7.50
CA ASP A 96 5.52 4.05 -8.52
C ASP A 96 4.87 5.02 -9.53
N GLY A 97 3.59 5.35 -9.34
CA GLY A 97 2.81 6.20 -10.24
C GLY A 97 2.23 5.47 -11.45
N ARG A 98 2.39 4.14 -11.56
CA ARG A 98 1.93 3.35 -12.71
C ARG A 98 0.78 2.41 -12.34
N PRO A 99 -0.15 2.12 -13.28
CA PRO A 99 -1.19 1.12 -13.05
C PRO A 99 -0.61 -0.23 -12.64
N GLN A 100 -1.15 -0.85 -11.60
CA GLN A 100 -0.64 -2.09 -11.01
C GLN A 100 -1.36 -3.31 -11.58
N HIS A 101 -0.61 -4.35 -11.94
CA HIS A 101 -1.17 -5.59 -12.46
C HIS A 101 -2.02 -6.29 -11.40
N VAL A 102 -3.17 -6.83 -11.81
CA VAL A 102 -4.00 -7.72 -11.00
C VAL A 102 -4.45 -8.91 -11.85
N SER A 103 -4.71 -10.04 -11.20
CA SER A 103 -5.28 -11.23 -11.83
C SER A 103 -6.45 -11.77 -11.02
N SER A 104 -7.44 -12.32 -11.71
CA SER A 104 -8.64 -12.94 -11.15
C SER A 104 -8.87 -14.35 -11.72
N TYR A 105 -9.82 -15.12 -11.19
CA TYR A 105 -10.34 -16.32 -11.85
C TYR A 105 -11.49 -16.01 -12.79
N ALA A 106 -11.69 -16.90 -13.77
CA ALA A 106 -12.85 -16.92 -14.69
C ALA A 106 -14.13 -17.35 -13.97
#